data_AF-A0A1Q2CLE9-F1
#
_entry.id   AF-A0A1Q2CLE9-F1
#
_cell.length_a   1.000
_cell.length_b   1.000
_cell.length_c   1.000
_cell.angle_alpha   90.00
_cell.angle_beta   90.00
_cell.angle_gamma   90.00
#
_symmetry.space_group_name_H-M   'P 1'
#
loop_
_entity.id
_entity.type
_entity.pdbx_description
1 polymer ?
#
loop_
_entity_poly.entity_id
_entity_poly.type
_entity_poly.pdbx_seq_one_letter_code
_entity_poly.pdbx_strand_id
1 'polypeptide(L)'
;MSTSQTITAGVVLLTVIGIAYGGSFLLRVLSRTVPANDLQRSYFRAGHAHAGVLVILGLVVMLLMAVAGVTGLFATLSMGVLWAAILMPAGFFLSVVGRDPEKPNGLRYLIYAGGLVLVVGVGSAGIGLIAAGIA
;
A
#
# COMPACT_ATOMS: atom_id res chain seq x y z
N MET A 1 19.25 -6.08 8.66
CA MET A 1 18.37 -4.90 8.76
C MET A 1 19.02 -3.84 9.61
N SER A 2 18.97 -2.57 9.20
CA SER A 2 19.43 -1.44 10.02
C SER A 2 18.41 -1.08 11.12
N THR A 3 18.82 -0.28 12.11
CA THR A 3 17.92 0.26 13.15
C THR A 3 16.71 0.99 12.54
N SER A 4 16.94 1.81 11.49
CA SER A 4 15.86 2.54 10.81
C SER A 4 14.88 1.61 10.09
N GLN A 5 15.35 0.53 9.47
CA GLN A 5 14.50 -0.49 8.85
C GLN A 5 13.67 -1.23 9.91
N THR A 6 14.26 -1.58 11.05
CA THR A 6 13.55 -2.24 12.15
C THR A 6 12.44 -1.35 12.71
N ILE A 7 12.71 -0.05 12.94
CA ILE A 7 11.69 0.90 13.40
C ILE A 7 10.59 1.04 12.34
N THR A 8 10.97 1.17 11.06
CA THR A 8 10.00 1.30 9.96
C THR A 8 9.10 0.08 9.88
N ALA A 9 9.67 -1.13 9.96
CA ALA A 9 8.90 -2.36 9.99
C ALA A 9 7.91 -2.41 11.16
N GLY A 10 8.35 -2.01 12.36
CA GLY A 10 7.48 -1.90 13.54
C GLY A 10 6.33 -0.92 13.35
N VAL A 11 6.61 0.29 12.84
CA VAL A 11 5.58 1.31 12.54
C VAL A 11 4.60 0.79 11.50
N VAL A 12 5.08 0.20 10.40
CA VAL A 12 4.25 -0.37 9.35
C VAL A 12 3.35 -1.48 9.89
N LEU A 13 3.85 -2.35 10.77
CA LEU A 13 3.04 -3.38 11.42
C LEU A 13 1.92 -2.78 12.27
N LEU A 14 2.15 -1.68 12.98
CA LEU A 14 1.09 -0.99 13.73
C LEU A 14 -0.01 -0.46 12.82
N THR A 15 0.29 -0.08 11.57
CA THR A 15 -0.74 0.34 10.60
C THR A 15 -1.72 -0.77 10.25
N VAL A 16 -1.34 -2.05 10.43
CA VAL A 16 -2.22 -3.20 10.18
C VAL A 16 -3.44 -3.18 11.12
N ILE A 17 -3.34 -2.58 12.31
CA ILE A 17 -4.48 -2.37 13.20
C ILE A 17 -5.54 -1.48 12.51
N GLY A 18 -5.10 -0.42 11.83
CA GLY A 18 -5.97 0.44 11.03
C GLY A 18 -6.58 -0.29 9.84
N ILE A 19 -5.81 -1.17 9.18
CA ILE A 19 -6.31 -2.02 8.10
C ILE A 19 -7.41 -2.95 8.62
N ALA A 20 -7.20 -3.60 9.76
CA ALA A 20 -8.19 -4.48 10.40
C ALA A 20 -9.48 -3.72 10.73
N TYR A 21 -9.37 -2.50 11.26
CA TYR A 21 -10.53 -1.62 11.45
C TYR A 21 -11.25 -1.31 10.13
N GLY A 22 -10.50 -1.06 9.04
CA GLY A 22 -11.06 -0.92 7.69
C GLY A 22 -11.84 -2.15 7.22
N GLY A 23 -11.41 -3.36 7.60
CA GLY A 23 -12.15 -4.59 7.35
C GLY A 23 -13.49 -4.63 8.09
N SER A 24 -13.50 -4.26 9.38
CA SER A 24 -14.73 -4.11 10.16
C SER A 24 -15.68 -3.06 9.56
N PHE A 25 -15.13 -1.96 9.03
CA PHE A 25 -15.91 -0.96 8.30
C PHE A 25 -16.56 -1.57 7.04
N LEU A 26 -15.82 -2.35 6.24
CA LEU A 26 -16.38 -3.01 5.07
C LEU A 26 -17.50 -3.99 5.42
N LEU A 27 -17.39 -4.72 6.53
CA LEU A 27 -18.48 -5.58 7.00
C LEU A 27 -19.75 -4.77 7.28
N ARG A 28 -19.63 -3.57 7.87
CA ARG A 28 -20.77 -2.68 8.11
C ARG A 28 -21.37 -2.12 6.82
N VAL A 29 -20.55 -1.87 5.80
CA VAL A 29 -21.01 -1.47 4.46
C VAL A 29 -21.77 -2.61 3.77
N LEU A 30 -21.25 -3.84 3.84
CA LEU A 30 -21.88 -5.03 3.26
C LEU A 30 -23.20 -5.38 3.97
N SER A 31 -23.23 -5.25 5.30
CA SER A 31 -24.44 -5.43 6.12
C SER A 31 -25.43 -4.27 6.03
N ARG A 32 -25.19 -3.28 5.15
CA ARG A 32 -26.02 -2.07 4.94
C ARG A 32 -26.23 -1.20 6.19
N THR A 33 -25.43 -1.39 7.23
CA THR A 33 -25.44 -0.54 8.43
C THR A 33 -24.81 0.82 8.15
N VAL A 34 -23.87 0.87 7.21
CA VAL A 34 -23.34 2.13 6.65
C VAL A 34 -23.83 2.23 5.20
N PRO A 35 -24.60 3.28 4.84
CA PRO A 35 -25.02 3.48 3.48
C PRO A 35 -23.81 3.77 2.58
N ALA A 36 -23.72 3.05 1.47
CA ALA A 36 -22.73 3.27 0.42
C ALA A 36 -23.34 2.87 -0.92
N ASN A 37 -23.13 3.72 -1.94
CA ASN A 37 -23.50 3.41 -3.32
C ASN A 37 -22.52 2.42 -3.96
N ASP A 38 -22.79 1.97 -5.18
CA ASP A 38 -21.99 0.91 -5.82
C ASP A 38 -20.56 1.35 -6.16
N LEU A 39 -20.37 2.64 -6.47
CA LEU A 39 -19.04 3.24 -6.64
C LEU A 39 -18.24 3.14 -5.35
N GLN A 40 -18.82 3.60 -4.23
CA GLN A 40 -18.20 3.55 -2.91
C GLN A 40 -17.86 2.14 -2.47
N ARG A 41 -18.79 1.18 -2.61
CA ARG A 41 -18.55 -0.23 -2.29
C ARG A 41 -17.35 -0.80 -3.06
N SER A 42 -17.28 -0.52 -4.35
CA SER A 42 -16.19 -1.00 -5.21
C SER A 42 -14.85 -0.39 -4.81
N TYR A 43 -14.82 0.91 -4.56
CA TYR A 43 -13.61 1.64 -4.18
C TYR A 43 -13.13 1.29 -2.77
N PHE A 44 -14.01 1.19 -1.77
CA PHE A 44 -13.63 0.78 -0.42
C PHE A 44 -13.06 -0.64 -0.39
N ARG A 45 -13.68 -1.57 -1.15
CA ARG A 45 -13.17 -2.94 -1.29
C ARG A 45 -11.78 -2.97 -1.93
N ALA A 46 -11.59 -2.23 -3.03
CA ALA A 46 -10.30 -2.13 -3.71
C ALA A 46 -9.23 -1.51 -2.79
N GLY A 47 -9.56 -0.43 -2.08
CA GLY A 47 -8.66 0.24 -1.15
C GLY A 47 -8.21 -0.67 -0.01
N HIS A 48 -9.15 -1.38 0.63
CA HIS A 48 -8.81 -2.32 1.71
C HIS A 48 -7.94 -3.49 1.22
N ALA A 49 -8.26 -4.06 0.07
CA ALA A 49 -7.49 -5.16 -0.52
C ALA A 49 -6.03 -4.75 -0.79
N HIS A 50 -5.83 -3.56 -1.39
CA HIS A 50 -4.48 -3.05 -1.67
C HIS A 50 -3.71 -2.70 -0.39
N ALA A 51 -4.37 -2.17 0.64
CA ALA A 51 -3.69 -1.81 1.89
C ALA A 51 -2.99 -3.02 2.53
N GLY A 52 -3.72 -4.13 2.72
CA GLY A 52 -3.17 -5.33 3.33
C GLY A 52 -2.04 -5.95 2.51
N VAL A 53 -2.29 -6.20 1.22
CA VAL A 53 -1.31 -6.89 0.36
C VAL A 53 -0.05 -6.06 0.14
N LEU A 54 -0.15 -4.73 -0.02
CA LEU A 54 1.01 -3.88 -0.26
C LEU A 54 1.83 -3.65 1.01
N VAL A 55 1.20 -3.61 2.20
CA VAL A 55 1.94 -3.60 3.46
C VAL A 55 2.77 -4.88 3.60
N ILE A 56 2.16 -6.05 3.37
CA ILE A 56 2.86 -7.33 3.43
C ILE A 56 4.00 -7.36 2.40
N LEU A 57 3.71 -7.03 1.15
CA LEU A 57 4.71 -6.99 0.08
C LEU A 57 5.87 -6.05 0.41
N GLY A 58 5.59 -4.85 0.94
CA GLY A 58 6.62 -3.89 1.31
C GLY A 58 7.51 -4.36 2.47
N LEU A 59 6.94 -5.02 3.48
CA LEU A 59 7.71 -5.64 4.56
C LEU A 59 8.57 -6.80 4.04
N VAL A 60 8.02 -7.64 3.15
CA VAL A 60 8.77 -8.75 2.52
C VAL A 60 9.90 -8.22 1.65
N VAL A 61 9.65 -7.20 0.81
CA VAL A 61 10.68 -6.55 -0.01
C VAL A 61 11.78 -5.98 0.88
N MET A 62 11.43 -5.24 1.93
CA MET A 62 12.42 -4.69 2.87
C MET A 62 13.28 -5.80 3.51
N LEU A 63 12.65 -6.90 3.93
CA LEU A 63 13.34 -8.05 4.51
C LEU A 63 14.31 -8.69 3.50
N LEU A 64 13.83 -8.98 2.28
CA LEU A 64 14.63 -9.59 1.23
C LEU A 64 15.83 -8.72 0.85
N MET A 65 15.63 -7.42 0.66
CA MET A 65 16.69 -6.46 0.36
C MET A 65 17.73 -6.42 1.49
N ALA A 66 17.28 -6.48 2.75
CA ALA A 66 18.18 -6.48 3.90
C ALA A 66 18.96 -7.80 4.05
N VAL A 67 18.35 -8.95 3.74
CA VAL A 67 19.02 -10.26 3.79
C VAL A 67 20.04 -10.40 2.66
N ALA A 68 19.69 -9.96 1.45
CA ALA A 68 20.58 -9.97 0.30
C ALA A 68 21.67 -8.89 0.34
N GLY A 69 21.68 -8.03 1.37
CA GLY A 69 22.67 -6.97 1.51
C GLY A 69 22.59 -5.88 0.43
N VAL A 70 21.43 -5.73 -0.22
CA VAL A 70 21.26 -4.72 -1.28
C VAL A 70 21.26 -3.33 -0.66
N THR A 71 22.11 -2.45 -1.18
CA THR A 71 22.28 -1.07 -0.70
C THR A 71 22.18 -0.06 -1.86
N GLY A 72 22.33 1.23 -1.56
CA GLY A 72 22.33 2.29 -2.56
C GLY A 72 20.96 2.53 -3.20
N LEU A 73 20.96 2.95 -4.47
CA LEU A 73 19.77 3.43 -5.17
C LEU A 73 18.64 2.40 -5.21
N PHE A 74 18.95 1.13 -5.49
CA PHE A 74 17.93 0.06 -5.54
C PHE A 74 17.24 -0.14 -4.19
N ALA A 75 18.00 -0.11 -3.09
CA ALA A 75 17.45 -0.19 -1.74
C ALA A 75 16.56 1.01 -1.43
N THR A 76 16.98 2.23 -1.76
CA THR A 76 16.18 3.44 -1.54
C THR A 76 14.88 3.42 -2.33
N LEU A 77 14.94 3.09 -3.62
CA LEU A 77 13.75 3.05 -4.47
C LEU A 77 12.79 1.93 -4.09
N SER A 78 13.29 0.79 -3.59
CA SER A 78 12.44 -0.32 -3.14
C SER A 78 11.47 0.04 -2.01
N MET A 79 11.80 1.07 -1.21
CA MET A 79 10.90 1.62 -0.19
C MET A 79 9.61 2.20 -0.79
N GLY A 80 9.58 2.46 -2.10
CA GLY A 80 8.38 2.85 -2.83
C GLY A 80 7.21 1.89 -2.63
N VAL A 81 7.46 0.59 -2.41
CA VAL A 81 6.38 -0.38 -2.14
C VAL A 81 5.58 0.00 -0.88
N LEU A 82 6.25 0.45 0.17
CA LEU A 82 5.58 0.91 1.39
C LEU A 82 4.84 2.23 1.20
N TRP A 83 5.37 3.14 0.39
CA TRP A 83 4.66 4.37 0.01
C TRP A 83 3.39 4.06 -0.79
N ALA A 84 3.45 3.10 -1.71
CA ALA A 84 2.29 2.66 -2.47
C ALA A 84 1.19 2.09 -1.57
N ALA A 85 1.57 1.41 -0.48
CA ALA A 85 0.64 0.90 0.53
C ALA A 85 -0.14 1.99 1.28
N ILE A 86 0.28 3.26 1.18
CA ILE A 86 -0.45 4.41 1.72
C ILE A 86 -1.21 5.13 0.60
N LEU A 87 -0.50 5.49 -0.47
CA LEU A 87 -1.03 6.32 -1.55
C LEU A 87 -2.24 5.68 -2.25
N MET A 88 -2.12 4.39 -2.58
CA MET A 88 -3.15 3.72 -3.36
C MET A 88 -4.43 3.49 -2.55
N PRO A 89 -4.38 2.95 -1.31
CA PRO A 89 -5.58 2.87 -0.47
C PRO A 89 -6.19 4.23 -0.18
N ALA A 90 -5.39 5.25 0.15
CA ALA A 90 -5.90 6.59 0.38
C ALA A 90 -6.64 7.15 -0.85
N GLY A 91 -6.11 6.92 -2.06
CA GLY A 91 -6.78 7.30 -3.30
C GLY A 91 -8.12 6.59 -3.48
N PHE A 92 -8.19 5.28 -3.21
CA PHE A 92 -9.43 4.52 -3.29
C PHE A 92 -10.47 4.99 -2.27
N PHE A 93 -10.11 5.18 -1.00
CA PHE A 93 -11.06 5.60 0.03
C PHE A 93 -11.50 7.06 -0.13
N LEU A 94 -10.55 7.98 -0.27
CA LEU A 94 -10.83 9.42 -0.22
C LEU A 94 -11.44 9.96 -1.51
N SER A 95 -11.24 9.28 -2.65
CA SER A 95 -11.79 9.75 -3.92
C SER A 95 -13.31 9.63 -4.03
N VAL A 96 -13.94 8.81 -3.18
CA VAL A 96 -15.40 8.56 -3.19
C VAL A 96 -16.07 8.98 -1.88
N VAL A 97 -15.45 9.88 -1.13
CA VAL A 97 -16.09 10.49 0.05
C VAL A 97 -17.18 11.47 -0.41
N GLY A 98 -18.39 11.29 0.11
CA GLY A 98 -19.56 12.10 -0.22
C GLY A 98 -20.86 11.39 0.15
N ARG A 99 -21.99 12.11 0.10
CA ARG A 99 -23.32 11.56 0.44
C ARG A 99 -23.81 10.56 -0.61
N ASP A 100 -23.57 10.84 -1.89
CA ASP A 100 -23.88 9.96 -3.02
C ASP A 100 -23.02 10.36 -4.23
N PRO A 101 -21.72 9.98 -4.26
CA PRO A 101 -20.82 10.40 -5.33
C PRO A 101 -21.07 9.61 -6.62
N GLU A 102 -21.33 10.32 -7.71
CA GLU A 102 -21.47 9.75 -9.06
C GLU A 102 -20.11 9.47 -9.73
N LYS A 103 -19.05 10.16 -9.28
CA LYS A 103 -17.70 9.99 -9.82
C LYS A 103 -16.63 10.27 -8.76
N PRO A 104 -15.42 9.69 -8.90
CA PRO A 104 -14.33 9.98 -7.99
C PRO A 104 -13.83 11.44 -8.13
N ASN A 105 -13.55 12.07 -6.99
CA ASN A 105 -12.93 13.39 -6.91
C ASN A 105 -11.44 13.35 -7.31
N GLY A 106 -10.75 14.50 -7.22
CA GLY A 106 -9.35 14.64 -7.62
C GLY A 106 -8.36 13.71 -6.90
N LEU A 107 -8.69 13.21 -5.70
CA LEU A 107 -7.83 12.30 -4.95
C LEU A 107 -7.64 10.94 -5.64
N ARG A 108 -8.40 10.63 -6.69
CA ARG A 108 -8.14 9.47 -7.56
C ARG A 108 -6.73 9.49 -8.16
N TYR A 109 -6.09 10.66 -8.31
CA TYR A 109 -4.72 10.74 -8.80
C TYR A 109 -3.71 10.04 -7.87
N LEU A 110 -4.05 9.88 -6.59
CA LEU A 110 -3.23 9.15 -5.63
C LEU A 110 -3.15 7.64 -5.96
N ILE A 111 -4.16 7.09 -6.63
CA ILE A 111 -4.15 5.70 -7.11
C ILE A 111 -3.06 5.54 -8.18
N TYR A 112 -3.01 6.45 -9.16
CA TYR A 112 -2.01 6.43 -10.22
C TYR A 112 -0.60 6.72 -9.69
N ALA A 113 -0.47 7.68 -8.77
CA ALA A 113 0.80 7.96 -8.10
C ALA A 113 1.28 6.74 -7.32
N GLY A 114 0.40 6.10 -6.54
CA GLY A 114 0.70 4.86 -5.84
C GLY A 114 1.11 3.73 -6.78
N GLY A 115 0.44 3.58 -7.92
CA GLY A 115 0.78 2.60 -8.95
C GLY A 115 2.17 2.84 -9.56
N LEU A 116 2.51 4.08 -9.88
CA LEU A 116 3.82 4.44 -10.40
C LEU A 116 4.92 4.13 -9.38
N VAL A 117 4.72 4.56 -8.13
CA VAL A 117 5.69 4.33 -7.05
C VAL A 117 5.84 2.84 -6.74
N LEU A 118 4.77 2.05 -6.85
CA LEU A 118 4.81 0.60 -6.72
C LEU A 118 5.68 -0.03 -7.81
N VAL A 119 5.46 0.33 -9.07
CA VAL A 119 6.23 -0.21 -10.21
C VAL A 119 7.71 0.11 -10.06
N VAL A 120 8.06 1.35 -9.72
CA VAL A 120 9.45 1.75 -9.47
C VAL A 120 10.03 0.97 -8.30
N GLY A 121 9.28 0.80 -7.20
CA GLY A 121 9.74 0.10 -6.01
C GLY A 121 9.99 -1.39 -6.25
N VAL A 122 9.03 -2.10 -6.83
CA VAL A 122 9.16 -3.54 -7.13
C VAL A 122 10.21 -3.77 -8.21
N GLY A 123 10.26 -2.93 -9.25
CA GLY A 123 11.29 -3.01 -10.28
C GLY A 123 12.70 -2.83 -9.72
N SER A 124 12.89 -1.83 -8.85
CA SER A 124 14.17 -1.60 -8.20
C SER A 124 14.57 -2.73 -7.25
N ALA A 125 13.61 -3.27 -6.49
CA ALA A 125 13.85 -4.42 -5.62
C ALA A 125 14.28 -5.66 -6.43
N GLY A 126 13.53 -5.97 -7.50
CA GLY A 126 13.83 -7.12 -8.36
C GLY A 126 15.21 -7.02 -9.00
N ILE A 127 15.53 -5.87 -9.61
CA ILE A 127 16.84 -5.62 -10.23
C ILE A 127 17.95 -5.69 -9.18
N GLY A 128 17.76 -5.06 -8.02
CA GLY A 128 18.75 -5.06 -6.94
C GLY A 128 19.05 -6.46 -6.39
N LEU A 129 18.00 -7.29 -6.21
CA LEU A 129 18.15 -8.67 -5.76
C LEU A 129 18.86 -9.54 -6.81
N ILE A 130 18.53 -9.38 -8.09
CA ILE A 130 19.22 -10.09 -9.18
C ILE A 130 20.70 -9.68 -9.21
N ALA A 131 20.98 -8.38 -9.15
CA ALA A 131 22.35 -7.85 -9.18
C ALA A 131 23.19 -8.35 -8.00
N ALA A 132 22.61 -8.44 -6.81
CA ALA A 132 23.31 -8.99 -5.64
C ALA A 132 23.54 -10.50 -5.73
N GLY A 133 22.64 -11.26 -6.37
CA GLY A 133 22.77 -12.71 -6.50
C GLY A 133 23.78 -13.17 -7.55
N ILE A 134 24.13 -12.31 -8.51
CA ILE A 134 25.13 -12.62 -9.55
C ILE A 134 26.54 -12.08 -9.23
N ALA A 135 26.68 -11.31 -8.15
CA ALA A 135 27.94 -10.75 -7.67
C ALA A 135 28.66 -11.73 -6.73
#